data_AF-A0A6A5VA75-F1
#
_entry.id   AF-A0A6A5VA75-F1
#
_cell.length_a   1.000
_cell.length_b   1.000
_cell.length_c   1.000
_cell.angle_alpha   90.00
_cell.angle_beta   90.00
_cell.angle_gamma   90.00
#
_symmetry.space_group_name_H-M   'P 1'
#
loop_
_entity.id
_entity.type
_entity.pdbx_description
1 polymer ?
#
loop_
_entity_poly.entity_id
_entity_poly.type
_entity_poly.pdbx_seq_one_letter_code
_entity_poly.pdbx_strand_id
1 'polypeptide(L)'
;MVRPAVGWRYTPPTAQEVMRKFDWKQYNQSCLSLWWLQRDKIIYEQPARSRKHVVAKRECWPVLEAALYQRFCIARQEGRRITMVWFKRQTDELYMLIYESRCSQFGYSVGWFIAFRRRYFITWRAITKQAQQVPKDLKPKAESFVRFIRWQNNLIRDGLYTGLSRFPYMAILNLDETPVPYEYADGHTYHHQGAKTVQYKITRSGWQNRQATVVLIVLADGQPLQAIVVFHGVPGGRIHTHERESWRDINVQVYINAKA
;
A
#
# COMPACT_ATOMS: atom_id res chain seq x y z
N MET A 1 2.30 12.38 81.94
CA MET A 1 2.29 13.29 80.77
C MET A 1 2.26 12.44 79.52
N VAL A 2 1.12 12.39 78.82
CA VAL A 2 0.96 11.64 77.56
C VAL A 2 1.15 12.63 76.41
N ARG A 3 2.11 12.37 75.50
CA ARG A 3 2.33 13.18 74.29
C ARG A 3 1.22 12.86 73.27
N PRO A 4 0.63 13.85 72.59
CA PRO A 4 -0.38 13.59 71.57
C PRO A 4 0.25 13.02 70.30
N ALA A 5 -0.45 12.05 69.69
CA ALA A 5 -0.08 11.46 68.41
C ALA A 5 -0.21 12.51 67.29
N VAL A 6 0.88 12.72 66.54
CA VAL A 6 0.89 13.58 65.34
C VAL A 6 0.22 12.82 64.20
N GLY A 7 -1.07 13.08 64.00
CA GLY A 7 -1.80 12.59 62.83
C GLY A 7 -1.33 13.31 61.57
N TRP A 8 -0.78 12.57 60.60
CA TRP A 8 -0.46 13.10 59.28
C TRP A 8 -1.75 13.56 58.58
N ARG A 9 -1.96 14.88 58.49
CA ARG A 9 -3.04 15.43 57.66
C ARG A 9 -2.55 15.54 56.23
N TYR A 10 -3.25 14.89 55.31
CA TYR A 10 -2.99 15.04 53.89
C TYR A 10 -3.31 16.48 53.48
N THR A 11 -2.29 17.18 52.96
CA THR A 11 -2.48 18.46 52.27
C THR A 11 -2.37 18.21 50.76
N PRO A 12 -3.34 18.66 49.95
CA PRO A 12 -3.23 18.55 48.51
C PRO A 12 -2.00 19.35 48.02
N PRO A 13 -1.25 18.81 47.05
CA PRO A 13 -0.01 19.43 46.60
C PRO A 13 -0.28 20.78 45.93
N THR A 14 0.58 21.75 46.22
CA THR A 14 0.53 23.09 45.61
C THR A 14 1.07 23.08 44.17
N ALA A 15 0.71 24.11 43.39
CA ALA A 15 1.14 24.25 42.00
C ALA A 15 2.67 24.17 41.87
N GLN A 16 3.38 24.86 42.77
CA GLN A 16 4.84 24.93 42.76
C GLN A 16 5.49 23.58 43.08
N GLU A 17 4.90 22.78 43.98
CA GLU A 17 5.39 21.44 44.33
C GLU A 17 5.23 20.45 43.17
N VAL A 18 4.08 20.49 42.48
CA VAL A 18 3.85 19.66 41.29
C VAL A 18 4.79 20.08 40.16
N MET A 19 4.96 21.37 39.93
CA MET A 19 5.87 21.89 38.89
C MET A 19 7.33 21.51 39.12
N ARG A 20 7.77 21.45 40.39
CA ARG A 20 9.13 20.98 40.75
C ARG A 20 9.28 19.47 40.53
N LYS A 21 8.26 18.67 40.79
CA LYS A 21 8.32 17.20 40.73
C LYS A 21 8.44 16.65 39.30
N PHE A 22 7.82 17.30 38.32
CA PHE A 22 7.77 16.81 36.94
C PHE A 22 8.80 17.45 35.98
N ASP A 23 9.79 18.16 36.52
CA ASP A 23 10.83 18.88 35.77
C ASP A 23 10.29 19.66 34.56
N TRP A 24 9.18 20.37 34.79
CA TRP A 24 8.43 21.07 33.72
C TRP A 24 9.06 22.40 33.28
N LYS A 25 10.36 22.59 33.51
CA LYS A 25 11.13 23.78 33.07
C LYS A 25 11.09 24.02 31.56
N GLN A 26 10.67 23.02 30.78
CA GLN A 26 10.53 23.09 29.33
C GLN A 26 9.22 23.74 28.84
N TYR A 27 8.28 24.06 29.74
CA TYR A 27 6.97 24.62 29.38
C TYR A 27 6.79 26.05 29.88
N ASN A 28 6.09 26.88 29.08
CA ASN A 28 5.83 28.29 29.40
C ASN A 28 4.97 28.42 30.68
N GLN A 29 5.44 29.23 31.63
CA GLN A 29 4.80 29.50 32.93
C GLN A 29 3.33 29.93 32.80
N SER A 30 2.98 30.72 31.79
CA SER A 30 1.61 31.18 31.57
C SER A 30 0.65 30.04 31.18
N CYS A 31 1.14 29.08 30.38
CA CYS A 31 0.38 27.88 30.02
C CYS A 31 0.18 26.96 31.24
N LEU A 32 1.17 26.90 32.14
CA LEU A 32 1.12 26.10 33.35
C LEU A 32 0.10 26.65 34.36
N SER A 33 0.09 27.98 34.55
CA SER A 33 -0.91 28.65 35.39
C SER A 33 -2.33 28.42 34.87
N LEU A 34 -2.54 28.52 33.56
CA LEU A 34 -3.84 28.25 32.94
C LEU A 34 -4.27 26.79 33.10
N TRP A 35 -3.36 25.83 32.91
CA TRP A 35 -3.67 24.41 33.12
C TRP A 35 -4.02 24.13 34.58
N TRP A 36 -3.26 24.69 35.53
CA TRP A 36 -3.50 24.50 36.96
C TRP A 36 -4.87 25.06 37.39
N LEU A 37 -5.25 26.24 36.88
CA LEU A 37 -6.57 26.84 37.10
C LEU A 37 -7.70 25.99 36.50
N GLN A 38 -7.46 25.31 35.39
CA GLN A 38 -8.44 24.47 34.69
C GLN A 38 -8.38 22.99 35.12
N ARG A 39 -7.48 22.61 36.03
CA ARG A 39 -7.20 21.22 36.41
C ARG A 39 -8.47 20.47 36.84
N ASP A 40 -9.21 21.05 37.77
CA ASP A 40 -10.39 20.40 38.35
C ASP A 40 -11.48 20.24 37.28
N LYS A 41 -11.61 21.22 36.39
CA LYS A 41 -12.47 21.13 35.21
C LYS A 41 -12.06 19.97 34.30
N ILE A 42 -10.76 19.80 34.04
CA ILE A 42 -10.22 18.73 33.19
C ILE A 42 -10.43 17.35 33.84
N ILE A 43 -10.23 17.23 35.15
CA ILE A 43 -10.33 15.95 35.88
C ILE A 43 -11.79 15.52 36.09
N TYR A 44 -12.67 16.46 36.46
CA TYR A 44 -14.02 16.13 36.90
C TYR A 44 -15.07 16.27 35.79
N GLU A 45 -14.88 17.15 34.81
CA GLU A 45 -15.86 17.33 33.73
C GLU A 45 -15.54 16.53 32.45
N GLN A 46 -14.30 16.03 32.29
CA GLN A 46 -13.96 15.24 31.11
C GLN A 46 -14.06 13.73 31.39
N PRO A 47 -14.81 12.95 30.57
CA PRO A 47 -14.81 11.51 30.71
C PRO A 47 -13.40 10.97 30.46
N ALA A 48 -12.93 10.06 31.33
CA ALA A 48 -11.56 9.54 31.42
C ALA A 48 -10.95 8.94 30.12
N ARG A 49 -11.72 8.87 29.02
CA ARG A 49 -11.30 8.40 27.69
C ARG A 49 -11.66 9.37 26.56
N SER A 50 -11.85 10.65 26.85
CA SER A 50 -12.00 11.68 25.83
C SER A 50 -10.65 11.95 25.13
N ARG A 51 -10.24 11.05 24.24
CA ARG A 51 -9.33 11.40 23.11
C ARG A 51 -10.07 12.22 22.04
N LYS A 52 -11.21 12.83 22.39
CA LYS A 52 -12.13 13.49 21.46
C LYS A 52 -11.82 14.96 21.20
N HIS A 53 -10.90 15.55 21.96
CA HIS A 53 -10.29 16.83 21.56
C HIS A 53 -9.06 16.60 20.68
N VAL A 54 -9.19 15.80 19.63
CA VAL A 54 -8.52 16.22 18.39
C VAL A 54 -9.33 17.43 17.96
N VAL A 55 -8.91 18.63 18.38
CA VAL A 55 -9.34 19.85 17.70
C VAL A 55 -9.07 19.56 16.23
N ALA A 56 -10.13 19.33 15.44
CA ALA A 56 -9.98 19.14 14.01
C ALA A 56 -9.15 20.32 13.56
N LYS A 57 -7.91 20.06 13.14
CA LYS A 57 -6.93 21.10 12.85
C LYS A 57 -7.64 22.02 11.87
N ARG A 58 -7.92 23.26 12.31
CA ARG A 58 -8.75 24.23 11.56
C ARG A 58 -8.26 24.22 10.12
N GLU A 59 -9.20 24.15 9.20
CA GLU A 59 -8.92 24.25 7.77
C GLU A 59 -8.17 25.56 7.54
N CYS A 60 -6.86 25.48 7.29
CA CYS A 60 -6.05 26.68 7.08
C CYS A 60 -6.35 27.33 5.72
N TRP A 61 -6.88 26.55 4.77
CA TRP A 61 -7.11 26.97 3.38
C TRP A 61 -8.42 26.40 2.82
N PRO A 62 -9.58 26.74 3.39
CA PRO A 62 -10.86 26.09 3.06
C PRO A 62 -11.25 26.26 1.57
N VAL A 63 -11.02 27.44 1.00
CA VAL A 63 -11.33 27.73 -0.43
C VAL A 63 -10.47 26.89 -1.37
N LEU A 64 -9.17 26.81 -1.10
CA LEU A 64 -8.22 26.00 -1.88
C LEU A 64 -8.57 24.51 -1.80
N GLU A 65 -8.86 24.03 -0.59
CA GLU A 65 -9.21 22.63 -0.36
C GLU A 65 -10.51 22.24 -1.07
N ALA A 66 -11.54 23.09 -1.03
CA ALA A 66 -12.79 22.86 -1.75
C ALA A 66 -12.57 22.79 -3.28
N ALA A 67 -11.81 23.72 -3.84
CA ALA A 67 -11.49 23.72 -5.28
C ALA A 67 -10.66 22.50 -5.69
N LEU A 68 -9.68 22.10 -4.87
CA LEU A 68 -8.86 20.91 -5.11
C LEU A 68 -9.71 19.63 -5.06
N TYR A 69 -10.63 19.54 -4.09
CA TYR A 69 -11.55 18.42 -3.98
C TYR A 69 -12.50 18.34 -5.18
N GLN A 70 -12.97 19.47 -5.70
CA GLN A 70 -13.79 19.50 -6.92
C GLN A 70 -13.02 18.98 -8.14
N ARG A 71 -11.77 19.45 -8.35
CA ARG A 71 -10.90 18.92 -9.42
C ARG A 71 -10.65 17.43 -9.27
N PHE A 72 -10.49 16.95 -8.03
CA PHE A 72 -10.35 15.53 -7.73
C PHE A 72 -11.59 14.74 -8.14
N CYS A 73 -12.78 15.22 -7.81
CA CYS A 73 -14.03 14.57 -8.19
C CYS A 73 -14.20 14.46 -9.71
N ILE A 74 -13.92 15.55 -10.45
CA ILE A 74 -13.98 15.57 -11.92
C ILE A 74 -12.97 14.57 -12.50
N ALA A 75 -11.71 14.63 -12.07
CA ALA A 75 -10.68 13.71 -12.56
C ALA A 75 -11.00 12.24 -12.26
N ARG A 76 -11.70 11.95 -11.14
CA ARG A 76 -12.18 10.60 -10.82
C ARG A 76 -13.35 10.16 -11.69
N GLN A 77 -14.29 11.04 -12.01
CA GLN A 77 -15.39 10.76 -12.92
C GLN A 77 -14.87 10.43 -14.33
N GLU A 78 -13.84 11.14 -14.79
CA GLU A 78 -13.14 10.83 -16.04
C GLU A 78 -12.32 9.53 -15.97
N GLY A 79 -12.16 8.95 -14.77
CA GLY A 79 -11.39 7.75 -14.54
C GLY A 79 -9.88 7.97 -14.61
N ARG A 80 -9.35 9.16 -14.33
CA ARG A 80 -7.89 9.39 -14.36
C ARG A 80 -7.19 8.73 -13.17
N ARG A 81 -5.94 8.31 -13.36
CA ARG A 81 -5.05 7.92 -12.24
C ARG A 81 -4.67 9.17 -11.47
N ILE A 82 -4.97 9.18 -10.17
CA ILE A 82 -4.63 10.26 -9.25
C ILE A 82 -3.55 9.79 -8.29
N THR A 83 -2.43 10.52 -8.27
CA THR A 83 -1.26 10.31 -7.41
C THR A 83 -1.03 11.53 -6.50
N MET A 84 -0.09 11.43 -5.55
CA MET A 84 0.27 12.57 -4.71
C MET A 84 0.86 13.73 -5.54
N VAL A 85 1.64 13.40 -6.58
CA VAL A 85 2.20 14.39 -7.52
C VAL A 85 1.09 15.14 -8.26
N TRP A 86 0.02 14.44 -8.66
CA TRP A 86 -1.16 15.07 -9.23
C TRP A 86 -1.76 16.11 -8.28
N PHE A 87 -1.98 15.74 -7.00
CA PHE A 87 -2.50 16.68 -6.01
C PHE A 87 -1.60 17.89 -5.83
N LYS A 88 -0.28 17.68 -5.72
CA LYS A 88 0.68 18.77 -5.59
C LYS A 88 0.56 19.76 -6.76
N ARG A 89 0.63 19.26 -7.99
CA ARG A 89 0.51 20.09 -9.20
C ARG A 89 -0.81 20.86 -9.26
N GLN A 90 -1.93 20.19 -8.95
CA GLN A 90 -3.24 20.84 -8.94
C GLN A 90 -3.38 21.88 -7.82
N THR A 91 -2.73 21.65 -6.68
CA THR A 91 -2.72 22.60 -5.57
C THR A 91 -1.91 23.84 -5.94
N ASP A 92 -0.73 23.67 -6.55
CA ASP A 92 0.12 24.78 -6.99
C ASP A 92 -0.62 25.65 -8.04
N GLU A 93 -1.25 25.02 -9.04
CA GLU A 93 -2.08 25.71 -10.05
C GLU A 93 -3.26 26.49 -9.43
N LEU A 94 -4.00 25.87 -8.51
CA LEU A 94 -5.15 26.50 -7.85
C LEU A 94 -4.72 27.62 -6.91
N TYR A 95 -3.61 27.45 -6.21
CA TYR A 95 -3.08 28.45 -5.30
C TYR A 95 -2.73 29.74 -6.04
N MET A 96 -2.04 29.62 -7.19
CA MET A 96 -1.73 30.76 -8.05
C MET A 96 -2.99 31.46 -8.58
N LEU A 97 -4.04 30.69 -8.92
CA LEU A 97 -5.29 31.23 -9.43
C LEU A 97 -6.12 31.97 -8.38
N ILE A 98 -6.18 31.44 -7.15
CA ILE A 98 -7.06 31.98 -6.10
C ILE A 98 -6.44 33.19 -5.39
N TYR A 99 -5.12 33.17 -5.17
CA TYR A 99 -4.46 34.14 -4.29
C TYR A 99 -3.57 35.14 -5.03
N GLU A 100 -3.50 35.08 -6.37
CA GLU A 100 -2.79 36.02 -7.27
C GLU A 100 -1.36 36.42 -6.84
N SER A 101 -0.73 35.65 -5.96
CA SER A 101 0.50 36.05 -5.27
C SER A 101 1.68 35.22 -5.72
N ARG A 102 2.83 35.89 -5.92
CA ARG A 102 4.15 35.29 -6.19
C ARG A 102 4.85 34.79 -4.92
N CYS A 103 4.18 34.85 -3.75
CA CYS A 103 4.77 34.52 -2.47
C CYS A 103 4.31 33.15 -1.98
N SER A 104 5.28 32.24 -1.87
CA SER A 104 5.20 30.85 -1.39
C SER A 104 4.77 30.73 0.09
N GLN A 105 3.62 31.27 0.47
CA GLN A 105 3.09 31.11 1.84
C GLN A 105 2.52 29.70 2.06
N PHE A 106 1.97 29.09 1.00
CA PHE A 106 1.50 27.71 1.06
C PHE A 106 2.62 26.73 0.73
N GLY A 107 3.07 25.99 1.74
CA GLY A 107 3.89 24.80 1.56
C GLY A 107 3.00 23.55 1.52
N TYR A 108 3.03 22.82 0.40
CA TYR A 108 2.43 21.48 0.30
C TYR A 108 3.17 20.52 1.25
N SER A 109 2.82 20.56 2.53
CA SER A 109 3.40 19.70 3.56
C SER A 109 2.68 18.35 3.60
N VAL A 110 3.43 17.29 3.92
CA VAL A 110 2.84 15.94 4.12
C VAL A 110 1.75 15.98 5.18
N GLY A 111 1.94 16.75 6.26
CA GLY A 111 0.95 16.90 7.32
C GLY A 111 -0.34 17.58 6.87
N TRP A 112 -0.25 18.63 6.03
CA TRP A 112 -1.43 19.25 5.43
C TRP A 112 -2.17 18.26 4.51
N PHE A 113 -1.45 17.54 3.66
CA PHE A 113 -2.07 16.58 2.74
C PHE A 113 -2.77 15.42 3.45
N ILE A 114 -2.17 14.90 4.53
CA ILE A 114 -2.82 13.90 5.39
C ILE A 114 -4.11 14.46 6.00
N ALA A 115 -4.09 15.70 6.49
CA ALA A 115 -5.26 16.34 7.07
C ALA A 115 -6.37 16.58 6.04
N PHE A 116 -6.02 17.11 4.86
CA PHE A 116 -6.92 17.29 3.71
C PHE A 116 -7.61 15.97 3.33
N ARG A 117 -6.82 14.91 3.14
CA ARG A 117 -7.35 13.58 2.82
C ARG A 117 -8.32 13.06 3.87
N ARG A 118 -8.04 13.29 5.16
CA ARG A 118 -8.93 12.87 6.26
C ARG A 118 -10.24 13.64 6.25
N ARG A 119 -10.22 14.95 5.95
CA ARG A 119 -11.44 15.78 5.85
C ARG A 119 -12.35 15.33 4.71
N TYR A 120 -11.79 15.02 3.55
CA TYR A 120 -12.54 14.62 2.36
C TYR A 120 -12.68 13.10 2.17
N PHE A 121 -12.32 12.30 3.19
CA PHE A 121 -12.37 10.84 3.14
C PHE A 121 -11.64 10.22 1.93
N ILE A 122 -10.44 10.72 1.61
CA ILE A 122 -9.63 10.26 0.49
C ILE A 122 -8.54 9.29 0.96
N THR A 123 -8.52 8.10 0.39
CA THR A 123 -7.61 7.01 0.75
C THR A 123 -6.81 6.52 -0.45
N TRP A 124 -5.60 6.01 -0.20
CA TRP A 124 -4.82 5.32 -1.22
C TRP A 124 -5.39 3.92 -1.39
N ARG A 125 -5.75 3.52 -2.62
CA ARG A 125 -6.48 2.29 -2.88
C ARG A 125 -5.84 1.51 -4.01
N ALA A 126 -5.74 0.20 -3.81
CA ALA A 126 -5.39 -0.74 -4.86
C ALA A 126 -6.53 -0.83 -5.89
N ILE A 127 -6.16 -1.05 -7.14
CA ILE A 127 -7.06 -1.20 -8.27
C ILE A 127 -7.54 -2.63 -8.28
N THR A 128 -8.86 -2.77 -8.26
CA THR A 128 -9.52 -4.06 -8.32
C THR A 128 -9.92 -4.31 -9.77
N LYS A 129 -9.18 -5.16 -10.49
CA LYS A 129 -9.76 -5.91 -11.61
C LYS A 129 -10.63 -7.02 -11.00
N GLN A 130 -11.85 -7.20 -11.51
CA GLN A 130 -12.80 -8.17 -10.96
C GLN A 130 -12.16 -9.57 -10.85
N ALA A 131 -12.36 -10.22 -9.71
CA ALA A 131 -12.00 -11.61 -9.51
C ALA A 131 -12.91 -12.52 -10.36
N GLN A 132 -12.34 -13.58 -10.93
CA GLN A 132 -13.11 -14.64 -11.57
C GLN A 132 -13.86 -15.45 -10.49
N GLN A 133 -15.13 -15.79 -10.75
CA GLN A 133 -15.86 -16.71 -9.88
C GLN A 133 -15.20 -18.09 -9.95
N VAL A 134 -14.93 -18.68 -8.79
CA VAL A 134 -14.40 -20.05 -8.71
C VAL A 134 -15.46 -21.01 -9.24
N PRO A 135 -15.15 -21.86 -10.24
CA PRO A 135 -16.09 -22.85 -10.74
C PRO A 135 -16.55 -23.81 -9.62
N LYS A 136 -17.85 -24.14 -9.59
CA LYS A 136 -18.43 -25.01 -8.56
C LYS A 136 -17.83 -26.42 -8.53
N ASP A 137 -17.29 -26.86 -9.67
CA ASP A 137 -16.68 -28.16 -9.91
C ASP A 137 -15.15 -28.18 -9.71
N LEU A 138 -14.53 -27.07 -9.33
CA LEU A 138 -13.07 -27.00 -9.13
C LEU A 138 -12.60 -28.03 -8.09
N LYS A 139 -13.29 -28.11 -6.95
CA LYS A 139 -12.91 -29.00 -5.84
C LYS A 139 -12.90 -30.49 -6.24
N PRO A 140 -14.00 -31.07 -6.78
CA PRO A 140 -13.98 -32.48 -7.18
C PRO A 140 -12.96 -32.78 -8.28
N LYS A 141 -12.74 -31.84 -9.22
CA LYS A 141 -11.72 -31.99 -10.26
C LYS A 141 -10.30 -31.98 -9.68
N ALA A 142 -10.00 -31.05 -8.78
CA ALA A 142 -8.70 -30.97 -8.11
C ALA A 142 -8.42 -32.23 -7.28
N GLU A 143 -9.41 -32.74 -6.54
CA GLU A 143 -9.27 -33.98 -5.76
C GLU A 143 -9.02 -35.19 -6.65
N SER A 144 -9.76 -35.34 -7.75
CA SER A 144 -9.55 -36.40 -8.74
C SER A 144 -8.14 -36.36 -9.33
N PHE A 145 -7.68 -35.15 -9.69
CA PHE A 145 -6.35 -34.95 -10.24
C PHE A 145 -5.24 -35.31 -9.23
N VAL A 146 -5.35 -34.86 -7.98
CA VAL A 146 -4.37 -35.19 -6.92
C VAL A 146 -4.32 -36.70 -6.66
N ARG A 147 -5.47 -37.39 -6.65
CA ARG A 147 -5.51 -38.85 -6.50
C ARG A 147 -4.80 -39.55 -7.67
N PHE A 148 -5.06 -39.10 -8.90
CA PHE A 148 -4.40 -39.62 -10.09
C PHE A 148 -2.88 -39.45 -10.03
N ILE A 149 -2.38 -38.24 -9.69
CA ILE A 149 -0.94 -37.98 -9.58
C ILE A 149 -0.29 -38.83 -8.49
N ARG A 150 -0.92 -38.97 -7.33
CA ARG A 150 -0.42 -39.84 -6.24
C ARG A 150 -0.34 -41.30 -6.68
N TRP A 151 -1.35 -41.79 -7.38
CA TRP A 151 -1.35 -43.14 -7.91
C TRP A 151 -0.20 -43.36 -8.91
N GLN A 152 -0.01 -42.44 -9.86
CA GLN A 152 1.07 -42.51 -10.85
C GLN A 152 2.47 -42.40 -10.26
N ASN A 153 2.61 -41.58 -9.21
CA ASN A 153 3.90 -41.31 -8.57
C ASN A 153 4.26 -42.34 -7.48
N ASN A 154 3.39 -43.29 -7.13
CA ASN A 154 3.75 -44.31 -6.16
C ASN A 154 4.60 -45.40 -6.82
N LEU A 155 5.76 -45.71 -6.22
CA LEU A 155 6.55 -46.86 -6.60
C LEU A 155 5.86 -48.14 -6.09
N ILE A 156 5.54 -49.03 -7.03
CA ILE A 156 4.98 -50.36 -6.74
C ILE A 156 6.12 -51.38 -6.86
N ARG A 157 6.33 -52.20 -5.82
CA ARG A 157 7.20 -53.37 -5.85
C ARG A 157 6.42 -54.57 -5.36
N ASP A 158 6.51 -55.68 -6.08
CA ASP A 158 5.84 -56.95 -5.74
C ASP A 158 4.33 -56.80 -5.47
N GLY A 159 3.67 -55.90 -6.21
CA GLY A 159 2.23 -55.61 -6.07
C GLY A 159 1.86 -54.74 -4.86
N LEU A 160 2.83 -54.27 -4.06
CA LEU A 160 2.61 -53.45 -2.88
C LEU A 160 3.05 -52.00 -3.07
N TYR A 161 2.29 -51.08 -2.47
CA TYR A 161 2.64 -49.66 -2.39
C TYR A 161 3.78 -49.45 -1.42
N THR A 162 4.91 -48.95 -1.92
CA THR A 162 6.10 -48.73 -1.08
C THR A 162 6.08 -47.39 -0.32
N GLY A 163 5.15 -46.49 -0.67
CA GLY A 163 5.13 -45.11 -0.15
C GLY A 163 6.28 -44.23 -0.66
N LEU A 164 7.14 -44.77 -1.52
CA LEU A 164 8.24 -44.06 -2.17
C LEU A 164 7.78 -43.50 -3.51
N SER A 165 8.39 -42.39 -3.91
CA SER A 165 8.18 -41.78 -5.23
C SER A 165 8.75 -42.67 -6.33
N ARG A 166 7.97 -42.94 -7.38
CA ARG A 166 8.40 -43.62 -8.60
C ARG A 166 9.44 -42.81 -9.35
N PHE A 167 9.27 -41.49 -9.35
CA PHE A 167 10.18 -40.56 -10.02
C PHE A 167 11.10 -39.90 -8.99
N PRO A 168 12.42 -39.83 -9.24
CA PRO A 168 13.31 -39.06 -8.39
C PRO A 168 12.97 -37.56 -8.49
N TYR A 169 13.27 -36.77 -7.46
CA TYR A 169 12.97 -35.33 -7.46
C TYR A 169 13.63 -34.57 -8.62
N MET A 170 14.82 -35.00 -9.07
CA MET A 170 15.50 -34.44 -10.23
C MET A 170 14.81 -34.73 -11.58
N ALA A 171 13.80 -35.61 -11.61
CA ALA A 171 12.99 -35.89 -12.79
C ALA A 171 11.62 -35.16 -12.74
N ILE A 172 11.35 -34.38 -11.70
CA ILE A 172 10.10 -33.63 -11.53
C ILE A 172 10.40 -32.15 -11.69
N LEU A 173 9.84 -31.55 -12.73
CA LEU A 173 10.01 -30.15 -13.09
C LEU A 173 8.71 -29.40 -12.83
N ASN A 174 8.78 -28.29 -12.11
CA ASN A 174 7.71 -27.31 -12.07
C ASN A 174 8.07 -26.16 -13.01
N LEU A 175 7.20 -25.90 -13.98
CA LEU A 175 7.35 -24.83 -14.96
C LEU A 175 6.15 -23.90 -14.81
N ASP A 176 6.42 -22.61 -14.65
CA ASP A 176 5.38 -21.59 -14.61
C ASP A 176 5.72 -20.43 -15.54
N GLU A 177 4.73 -19.96 -16.28
CA GLU A 177 4.83 -18.81 -17.18
C GLU A 177 4.25 -17.58 -16.50
N THR A 178 5.10 -16.60 -16.21
CA THR A 178 4.67 -15.33 -15.60
C THR A 178 4.86 -14.18 -16.59
N PRO A 179 3.81 -13.39 -16.88
CA PRO A 179 3.95 -12.17 -17.65
C PRO A 179 4.68 -11.10 -16.84
N VAL A 180 5.75 -10.53 -17.41
CA VAL A 180 6.51 -9.42 -16.85
C VAL A 180 6.24 -8.16 -17.67
N PRO A 181 5.48 -7.20 -17.14
CA PRO A 181 5.18 -5.96 -17.84
C PRO A 181 6.44 -5.08 -17.93
N TYR A 182 6.61 -4.37 -19.05
CA TYR A 182 7.70 -3.39 -19.17
C TYR A 182 7.49 -2.14 -18.31
N GLU A 183 6.24 -1.88 -17.92
CA GLU A 183 5.88 -0.79 -17.01
C GLU A 183 4.99 -1.35 -15.90
N TYR A 184 5.49 -1.29 -14.67
CA TYR A 184 4.67 -1.53 -13.48
C TYR A 184 3.83 -0.28 -13.23
N ALA A 185 2.60 -0.27 -13.73
CA ALA A 185 1.61 0.62 -13.15
C ALA A 185 1.41 0.15 -11.71
N ASP A 186 1.81 0.95 -10.71
CA ASP A 186 1.80 0.59 -9.28
C ASP A 186 0.45 0.08 -8.74
N GLY A 187 -0.60 -0.01 -9.57
CA GLY A 187 -1.83 -0.66 -9.19
C GLY A 187 -2.65 0.16 -8.21
N HIS A 188 -2.24 1.40 -7.91
CA HIS A 188 -2.86 2.21 -6.86
C HIS A 188 -3.20 3.63 -7.32
N THR A 189 -4.25 4.17 -6.71
CA THR A 189 -4.70 5.54 -6.92
C THR A 189 -5.43 6.07 -5.69
N TYR A 190 -5.50 7.40 -5.53
CA TYR A 190 -6.35 8.02 -4.52
C TYR A 190 -7.83 7.94 -4.91
N HIS A 191 -8.65 7.47 -3.98
CA HIS A 191 -10.09 7.32 -4.15
C HIS A 191 -10.85 7.63 -2.84
N HIS A 192 -12.13 7.94 -2.94
CA HIS A 192 -13.03 8.01 -1.79
C HIS A 192 -13.01 6.71 -0.97
N GLN A 193 -12.96 6.87 0.35
CA GLN A 193 -13.09 5.81 1.32
C GLN A 193 -14.45 5.10 1.16
N GLY A 194 -14.45 3.77 1.28
CA GLY A 194 -15.67 2.97 1.12
C GLY A 194 -16.02 2.62 -0.34
N ALA A 195 -15.26 3.09 -1.33
CA ALA A 195 -15.47 2.69 -2.72
C ALA A 195 -15.32 1.16 -2.90
N LYS A 196 -16.35 0.52 -3.45
CA LYS A 196 -16.39 -0.94 -3.71
C LYS A 196 -15.46 -1.36 -4.85
N THR A 197 -15.30 -0.49 -5.85
CA THR A 197 -14.52 -0.78 -7.05
C THR A 197 -13.71 0.44 -7.42
N VAL A 198 -12.40 0.26 -7.61
CA VAL A 198 -11.47 1.34 -7.98
C VAL A 198 -10.90 1.02 -9.35
N GLN A 199 -11.26 1.83 -10.34
CA GLN A 199 -10.80 1.72 -11.72
C GLN A 199 -10.20 3.04 -12.19
N TYR A 200 -9.29 2.97 -13.16
CA TYR A 200 -8.87 4.15 -13.90
C TYR A 200 -8.65 3.78 -15.38
N LYS A 201 -8.96 4.72 -16.27
CA LYS A 201 -8.73 4.64 -17.71
C LYS A 201 -7.28 5.04 -17.98
N ILE A 202 -6.52 4.15 -18.60
CA ILE A 202 -5.13 4.40 -18.96
C ILE A 202 -5.11 5.26 -20.23
N THR A 203 -4.53 6.45 -20.15
CA THR A 203 -4.50 7.44 -21.25
C THR A 203 -3.41 7.16 -22.29
N ARG A 204 -2.37 6.37 -21.96
CA ARG A 204 -1.35 5.93 -22.94
C ARG A 204 -1.68 4.52 -23.40
N SER A 205 -1.86 4.37 -24.70
CA SER A 205 -2.24 3.13 -25.36
C SER A 205 -1.11 2.10 -25.29
N GLY A 206 -1.47 0.88 -24.92
CA GLY A 206 -0.75 -0.34 -25.28
C GLY A 206 0.53 -0.68 -24.52
N TRP A 207 1.24 0.25 -23.88
CA TRP A 207 2.52 -0.04 -23.22
C TRP A 207 2.39 -0.95 -21.99
N GLN A 208 1.35 -0.75 -21.18
CA GLN A 208 0.98 -1.66 -20.09
C GLN A 208 0.55 -3.06 -20.56
N ASN A 209 0.18 -3.19 -21.84
CA ASN A 209 -0.20 -4.47 -22.46
C ASN A 209 1.01 -5.12 -23.14
N ARG A 210 2.15 -4.43 -23.20
CA ARG A 210 3.41 -4.98 -23.64
C ARG A 210 4.07 -5.60 -22.42
N GLN A 211 4.34 -6.89 -22.52
CA GLN A 211 4.98 -7.69 -21.51
C GLN A 211 5.90 -8.68 -22.21
N ALA A 212 6.98 -9.06 -21.53
CA ALA A 212 7.68 -10.30 -21.84
C ALA A 212 7.01 -11.44 -21.07
N THR A 213 7.15 -12.67 -21.53
CA THR A 213 6.83 -13.84 -20.70
C THR A 213 8.14 -14.35 -20.12
N VAL A 214 8.18 -14.54 -18.80
CA VAL A 214 9.28 -15.25 -18.15
C VAL A 214 8.79 -16.63 -17.77
N VAL A 215 9.52 -17.64 -18.21
CA VAL A 215 9.31 -19.03 -17.82
C VAL A 215 10.34 -19.39 -16.77
N LEU A 216 9.87 -19.70 -15.58
CA LEU A 216 10.71 -20.17 -14.49
C LEU A 216 10.56 -21.68 -14.38
N ILE A 217 11.69 -22.37 -14.31
CA ILE A 217 11.75 -23.83 -14.25
C ILE A 217 12.53 -24.20 -12.99
N VAL A 218 11.90 -24.96 -12.11
CA VAL A 218 12.49 -25.39 -10.84
C VAL A 218 12.27 -26.88 -10.67
N LEU A 219 13.32 -27.62 -10.33
CA LEU A 219 13.25 -29.03 -9.98
C LEU A 219 12.61 -29.23 -8.61
N ALA A 220 12.02 -30.39 -8.36
CA ALA A 220 11.36 -30.67 -7.08
C ALA A 220 12.34 -30.73 -5.88
N ASP A 221 13.64 -30.83 -6.12
CA ASP A 221 14.69 -30.70 -5.10
C ASP A 221 15.07 -29.23 -4.80
N GLY A 222 14.43 -28.27 -5.48
CA GLY A 222 14.63 -26.84 -5.30
C GLY A 222 15.69 -26.23 -6.22
N GLN A 223 16.37 -27.02 -7.05
CA GLN A 223 17.37 -26.48 -7.98
C GLN A 223 16.69 -25.73 -9.13
N PRO A 224 17.00 -24.42 -9.34
CA PRO A 224 16.49 -23.69 -10.49
C PRO A 224 17.22 -24.15 -11.75
N LEU A 225 16.48 -24.28 -12.85
CA LEU A 225 17.06 -24.41 -14.18
C LEU A 225 17.13 -23.04 -14.86
N GLN A 226 17.79 -23.01 -16.02
CA GLN A 226 17.93 -21.80 -16.81
C GLN A 226 16.55 -21.23 -17.15
N ALA A 227 16.30 -19.98 -16.74
CA ALA A 227 15.05 -19.29 -17.03
C ALA A 227 14.95 -18.95 -18.51
N ILE A 228 13.72 -18.84 -19.01
CA ILE A 228 13.44 -18.47 -20.40
C ILE A 228 12.73 -17.13 -20.42
N VAL A 229 13.21 -16.20 -21.23
CA VAL A 229 12.54 -14.92 -21.48
C VAL A 229 12.04 -14.91 -22.92
N VAL A 230 10.74 -14.75 -23.09
CA VAL A 230 10.08 -14.67 -24.39
C VAL A 230 9.62 -13.24 -24.62
N PHE A 231 10.28 -12.57 -25.56
CA PHE A 231 9.85 -11.26 -26.03
C PHE A 231 8.82 -11.41 -27.16
N HIS A 232 7.72 -10.66 -27.06
CA HIS A 232 6.71 -10.60 -28.11
C HIS A 232 6.94 -9.39 -29.01
N GLY A 233 7.13 -9.60 -30.30
CA GLY A 233 7.47 -8.50 -31.22
C GLY A 233 7.29 -8.86 -32.70
N VAL A 234 7.58 -7.88 -33.55
CA VAL A 234 7.60 -8.06 -35.01
C VAL A 234 8.97 -8.63 -35.42
N PRO A 235 9.04 -9.66 -36.28
CA PRO A 235 10.30 -10.17 -36.83
C PRO A 235 11.14 -9.03 -37.44
N GLY A 236 12.44 -9.01 -37.16
CA GLY A 236 13.36 -7.96 -37.66
C GLY A 236 13.20 -6.57 -37.01
N GLY A 237 12.30 -6.40 -36.03
CA GLY A 237 12.17 -5.15 -35.27
C GLY A 237 13.28 -4.92 -34.25
N ARG A 238 13.29 -3.73 -33.61
CA ARG A 238 14.30 -3.33 -32.60
C ARG A 238 14.49 -4.33 -31.45
N ILE A 239 13.41 -4.97 -31.00
CA ILE A 239 13.47 -6.00 -29.95
C ILE A 239 14.23 -7.24 -30.45
N HIS A 240 14.02 -7.63 -31.71
CA HIS A 240 14.64 -8.81 -32.31
C HIS A 240 16.15 -8.65 -32.48
N THR A 241 16.63 -7.43 -32.77
CA THR A 241 18.05 -7.16 -33.01
C THR A 241 18.83 -6.85 -31.74
N HIS A 242 18.26 -6.08 -30.80
CA HIS A 242 19.02 -5.58 -29.64
C HIS A 242 18.93 -6.48 -28.41
N GLU A 243 17.73 -6.95 -28.04
CA GLU A 243 17.55 -7.72 -26.79
C GLU A 243 18.20 -9.10 -26.86
N ARG A 244 18.34 -9.71 -28.04
CA ARG A 244 19.06 -10.99 -28.14
C ARG A 244 20.56 -10.84 -27.85
N GLU A 245 21.14 -9.66 -28.05
CA GLU A 245 22.56 -9.40 -27.81
C GLU A 245 22.81 -8.98 -26.37
N SER A 246 21.95 -8.13 -25.80
CA SER A 246 22.12 -7.61 -24.44
C SER A 246 22.05 -8.66 -23.33
N TRP A 247 21.44 -9.82 -23.59
CA TRP A 247 21.22 -10.88 -22.60
C TRP A 247 22.12 -12.10 -22.78
N ARG A 248 23.09 -12.07 -23.72
CA ARG A 248 23.96 -13.22 -24.02
C ARG A 248 24.84 -13.67 -22.85
N ASP A 249 25.23 -12.74 -21.98
CA ASP A 249 26.12 -13.00 -20.85
C ASP A 249 25.36 -13.33 -19.56
N ILE A 250 24.03 -13.43 -19.63
CA ILE A 250 23.14 -13.76 -18.52
C ILE A 250 22.72 -15.23 -18.67
N ASN A 251 22.64 -15.99 -17.57
CA ASN A 251 22.17 -17.38 -17.56
C ASN A 251 20.65 -17.49 -17.82
N VAL A 252 20.22 -17.05 -19.00
CA VAL A 252 18.83 -16.97 -19.44
C VAL A 252 18.77 -17.30 -20.93
N GLN A 253 17.79 -18.10 -21.34
CA GLN A 253 17.51 -18.33 -22.75
C GLN A 253 16.52 -17.29 -23.26
N VAL A 254 16.85 -16.62 -24.35
CA VAL A 254 15.99 -15.60 -24.95
C VAL A 254 15.36 -16.13 -26.22
N TYR A 255 14.03 -16.11 -26.27
CA TYR A 255 13.24 -16.39 -27.45
C TYR A 255 12.46 -15.16 -27.87
N ILE A 256 12.22 -15.05 -29.18
CA ILE A 256 11.40 -13.99 -29.74
C ILE A 256 10.21 -14.67 -30.40
N ASN A 257 9.03 -14.44 -29.83
CA ASN A 257 7.79 -14.90 -30.43
C ASN A 257 7.31 -13.82 -31.40
N ALA A 258 7.22 -14.18 -32.68
CA ALA A 258 6.60 -13.33 -33.68
C ALA A 258 5.12 -13.23 -33.33
N LYS A 259 4.65 -12.02 -32.98
CA LYS A 259 3.22 -11.83 -32.75
C LYS A 259 2.51 -12.03 -34.11
N ALA A 260 1.63 -13.04 -34.20
CA ALA A 260 0.73 -13.22 -35.33
C ALA A 260 -0.19 -12.01 -35.50
#